data_AF-A0AAD7NG17-F1
#
_entry.id   AF-A0AAD7NG17-F1
#
_cell.length_a   1.000
_cell.length_b   1.000
_cell.length_c   1.000
_cell.angle_alpha   90.00
_cell.angle_beta   90.00
_cell.angle_gamma   90.00
#
_symmetry.space_group_name_H-M   'P 1'
#
loop_
_entity.id
_entity.type
_entity.pdbx_description
1 polymer ?
#
loop_
_entity_poly.entity_id
_entity_poly.type
_entity_poly.pdbx_seq_one_letter_code
_entity_poly.pdbx_strand_id
1 'polypeptide(L)' 'MTQLKHQHPDWDRMCKAKMEIANWHKFTQHPELKKQLLATRDMELIHCSKDEYWGLRKDGRGRNELGKTLERVRTDFSGK' A
#
# COMPACT_ATOMS: atom_id res chain seq x y z
N MET A 1 -18.37 -9.29 -7.87
CA MET A 1 -17.57 -10.17 -7.00
C MET A 1 -18.52 -10.85 -6.04
N THR A 2 -18.44 -12.16 -5.86
CA THR A 2 -19.30 -12.87 -4.93
C THR A 2 -18.79 -12.64 -3.52
N GLN A 3 -19.63 -12.09 -2.64
CA GLN A 3 -19.28 -11.82 -1.25
C GLN A 3 -19.01 -13.15 -0.54
N LEU A 4 -17.83 -13.31 0.07
CA LEU A 4 -17.49 -14.52 0.82
C LEU A 4 -18.33 -14.57 2.11
N LYS A 5 -18.67 -15.78 2.58
CA LYS A 5 -19.59 -16.03 3.70
C LYS A 5 -19.25 -15.28 5.01
N HIS A 6 -18.01 -14.82 5.18
CA HIS A 6 -17.54 -14.09 6.38
C HIS A 6 -16.86 -12.75 6.06
N GLN A 7 -17.08 -12.18 4.87
CA GLN A 7 -16.50 -10.89 4.51
C GLN A 7 -17.32 -9.76 5.12
N HIS A 8 -16.65 -8.80 5.76
CA HIS A 8 -17.31 -7.59 6.26
C HIS A 8 -18.01 -6.87 5.08
N PRO A 9 -19.27 -6.42 5.23
CA PRO A 9 -20.04 -5.85 4.13
C PRO A 9 -19.34 -4.63 3.50
N ASP A 10 -18.69 -3.80 4.32
CA ASP A 10 -17.95 -2.62 3.86
C ASP A 10 -16.46 -2.88 3.52
N TRP A 11 -16.03 -4.14 3.40
CA TRP A 11 -14.61 -4.45 3.19
C TRP A 11 -14.02 -3.69 2.01
N ASP A 12 -14.74 -3.62 0.89
CA ASP A 12 -14.26 -2.96 -0.33
C ASP A 12 -14.02 -1.46 -0.13
N ARG A 13 -14.72 -0.83 0.82
CA ARG A 13 -14.52 0.57 1.20
C ARG A 13 -13.39 0.74 2.23
N MET A 14 -13.22 -0.24 3.12
CA MET A 14 -12.33 -0.13 4.28
C MET A 14 -10.92 -0.68 4.04
N CYS A 15 -10.75 -1.60 3.08
CA CYS A 15 -9.52 -2.37 2.90
C CYS A 15 -8.30 -1.47 2.68
N LYS A 16 -8.46 -0.36 1.95
CA LYS A 16 -7.42 0.63 1.70
C LYS A 16 -6.92 1.30 2.98
N ALA A 17 -7.83 1.81 3.80
CA ALA A 17 -7.48 2.42 5.08
C ALA A 17 -6.81 1.40 6.02
N LYS A 18 -7.28 0.14 6.03
CA LYS A 18 -6.64 -0.92 6.81
C LYS A 18 -5.25 -1.29 6.28
N MET A 19 -5.03 -1.24 4.97
CA MET A 19 -3.71 -1.46 4.37
C MET A 19 -2.70 -0.36 4.76
N GLU A 20 -3.15 0.89 4.83
CA GLU A 20 -2.31 2.01 5.30
C GLU A 20 -1.92 1.82 6.77
N ILE A 21 -2.88 1.51 7.64
CA ILE A 21 -2.62 1.22 9.07
C ILE A 21 -1.65 0.04 9.24
N ALA A 22 -1.87 -1.05 8.50
CA ALA A 22 -1.02 -2.24 8.58
C ALA A 22 0.42 -1.94 8.14
N ASN A 23 0.60 -1.19 7.05
CA ASN A 23 1.94 -0.80 6.59
C ASN A 23 2.61 0.18 7.57
N TRP A 24 1.87 1.14 8.12
CA TRP A 24 2.40 2.04 9.14
C TRP A 24 2.95 1.27 10.35
N HIS A 25 2.20 0.28 10.85
CA HIS A 25 2.67 -0.59 11.94
C HIS A 25 3.88 -1.44 11.53
N LYS A 26 3.87 -2.04 10.32
CA LYS A 26 4.99 -2.81 9.78
C LYS A 26 6.29 -1.99 9.82
N PHE A 27 6.28 -0.77 9.30
CA PHE A 27 7.49 0.05 9.26
C PHE A 27 7.84 0.64 10.64
N THR A 28 6.87 0.85 11.52
CA THR A 28 7.14 1.23 12.92
C THR A 28 7.84 0.11 13.70
N GLN A 29 7.42 -1.14 13.49
CA GLN A 29 7.97 -2.32 14.16
C GLN A 29 9.32 -2.77 13.59
N HIS A 30 9.65 -2.38 12.36
CA HIS A 30 10.86 -2.82 11.66
C HIS A 30 11.69 -1.60 11.19
N PRO A 31 12.61 -1.08 12.03
CA PRO A 31 13.40 0.11 11.73
C PRO A 31 14.18 0.03 10.42
N GLU A 32 14.74 -1.13 10.08
CA GLU A 32 15.48 -1.31 8.83
C GLU A 32 14.58 -1.20 7.58
N LEU A 33 13.35 -1.72 7.66
CA LEU A 33 12.39 -1.55 6.57
C LEU A 33 11.96 -0.10 6.43
N LYS A 34 11.79 0.62 7.55
CA LYS A 34 11.47 2.05 7.53
C LYS A 34 12.60 2.85 6.90
N LYS A 35 13.86 2.54 7.23
CA LYS A 35 15.05 3.15 6.61
C LYS A 35 15.06 2.91 5.10
N GLN A 36 14.78 1.68 4.65
CA GLN A 36 14.67 1.37 3.22
C GLN A 36 13.54 2.15 2.54
N LEU A 37 12.36 2.25 3.18
CA LEU A 37 11.25 3.03 2.65
C LEU A 37 11.62 4.51 2.49
N LEU A 38 12.22 5.13 3.51
CA LEU A 38 12.66 6.53 3.47
C LEU A 38 13.78 6.77 2.43
N ALA A 39 14.66 5.78 2.23
CA ALA A 39 15.74 5.85 1.25
C ALA A 39 15.22 5.93 -0.20
N THR A 40 13.95 5.60 -0.46
CA THR A 40 13.31 5.79 -1.78
C THR A 40 13.04 7.25 -2.12
N ARG A 41 13.16 8.17 -1.15
CA ARG A 41 13.02 9.63 -1.33
C ARG A 41 11.70 10.00 -2.01
N ASP A 42 11.75 10.72 -3.11
CA ASP A 42 10.63 11.19 -3.93
C ASP A 42 10.33 10.25 -5.12
N MET A 43 11.05 9.13 -5.24
CA MET A 43 10.79 8.17 -6.32
C MET A 43 9.40 7.54 -6.17
N GLU A 44 8.75 7.35 -7.32
CA GLU A 44 7.48 6.62 -7.41
C GLU A 44 7.70 5.13 -7.07
N LEU A 45 6.83 4.57 -6.24
CA LEU A 45 6.86 3.15 -5.87
C LEU A 45 5.84 2.37 -6.69
N ILE A 46 6.32 1.51 -7.58
CA ILE A 46 5.47 0.66 -8.42
C ILE A 46 5.42 -0.77 -7.89
N HIS A 47 4.23 -1.24 -7.53
CA HIS A 47 3.98 -2.66 -7.25
C HIS A 47 3.61 -3.39 -8.54
N CYS A 48 4.61 -3.98 -9.21
CA CYS A 48 4.37 -4.77 -10.41
C CYS A 48 3.61 -6.08 -10.10
N SER A 49 2.33 -6.15 -10.45
CA SER A 49 1.45 -7.31 -10.17
C SER A 49 0.34 -7.46 -11.22
N LYS A 50 -0.28 -8.65 -11.26
CA LYS A 50 -1.49 -8.91 -12.06
C LYS A 50 -2.77 -8.36 -11.42
N ASP A 51 -2.71 -8.01 -10.14
CA ASP A 51 -3.81 -7.36 -9.43
C ASP A 51 -3.98 -5.91 -9.91
N GLU A 52 -5.08 -5.61 -10.60
CA GLU A 52 -5.32 -4.31 -11.20
C GLU A 52 -5.71 -3.22 -10.18
N TYR A 53 -6.07 -3.58 -8.95
CA TYR A 53 -6.34 -2.61 -7.90
C TYR A 53 -5.05 -2.29 -7.13
N TRP A 54 -4.38 -3.31 -6.60
CA TRP A 54 -3.19 -3.10 -5.77
C TRP A 54 -1.92 -2.84 -6.55
N GLY A 55 -1.81 -3.36 -7.77
CA GLY A 55 -0.61 -3.31 -8.58
C GLY A 55 -0.77 -2.56 -9.90
N LEU A 56 0.36 -2.53 -10.61
CA LEU A 56 0.49 -2.08 -12.00
C LEU A 56 1.01 -3.25 -12.84
N ARG A 57 0.33 -3.54 -13.93
CA ARG A 57 0.74 -4.56 -14.89
C ARG A 57 1.86 -4.02 -15.77
N LYS A 58 2.59 -4.93 -16.43
CA LYS A 58 3.69 -4.58 -17.36
C LYS A 58 3.25 -3.71 -18.55
N ASP A 59 1.97 -3.74 -18.91
CA ASP A 59 1.38 -2.92 -19.97
C ASP A 59 0.86 -1.56 -19.46
N GLY A 60 1.20 -1.19 -18.21
CA GLY A 60 0.80 0.08 -17.59
C GLY A 60 -0.64 0.10 -17.07
N ARG A 61 -1.40 -1.02 -17.15
CA ARG A 61 -2.76 -1.09 -16.59
C ARG A 61 -2.75 -1.43 -15.11
N GLY A 62 -3.61 -0.76 -14.34
CA GLY A 62 -3.78 -0.99 -12.91
C GLY A 62 -3.68 0.31 -12.12
N ARG A 63 -4.06 0.26 -10.86
CA ARG A 63 -4.16 1.46 -10.01
C ARG A 63 -2.95 1.67 -9.12
N ASN A 64 -2.09 0.66 -8.94
CA ASN A 64 -0.92 0.71 -8.07
C ASN A 64 -1.27 1.22 -6.64
N GLU A 65 -2.42 0.82 -6.08
CA GLU A 65 -2.84 1.34 -4.77
C GLU A 65 -1.86 0.96 -3.66
N LEU A 66 -1.14 -0.17 -3.77
CA LEU A 66 -0.13 -0.54 -2.78
C LEU A 66 1.07 0.42 -2.84
N GLY A 67 1.56 0.72 -4.03
CA GLY A 67 2.64 1.68 -4.24
C GLY A 67 2.29 3.05 -3.63
N LYS A 68 1.12 3.57 -3.98
CA LYS A 68 0.58 4.82 -3.42
C LYS A 68 0.42 4.77 -1.90
N THR A 69 -0.01 3.64 -1.34
CA THR A 69 -0.11 3.46 0.12
C THR A 69 1.28 3.55 0.78
N LEU A 70 2.31 2.94 0.20
CA LEU A 70 3.68 3.03 0.71
C LEU A 70 4.21 4.47 0.65
N GLU A 71 3.88 5.23 -0.39
CA GLU A 71 4.25 6.65 -0.52
C GLU A 71 3.56 7.55 0.53
N ARG A 72 2.28 7.29 0.83
CA ARG A 72 1.57 7.97 1.93
C ARG A 72 2.21 7.67 3.27
N VAL A 73 2.49 6.40 3.55
CA VAL A 73 3.17 5.97 4.79
C VAL A 73 4.59 6.56 4.88
N ARG A 74 5.32 6.65 3.76
CA ARG A 74 6.62 7.35 3.68
C ARG A 74 6.47 8.82 4.08
N THR A 75 5.47 9.50 3.52
CA THR A 75 5.18 10.92 3.81
C THR A 75 4.90 11.14 5.30
N ASP A 76 4.10 10.25 5.92
CA ASP A 76 3.80 10.32 7.36
C ASP A 76 5.06 10.19 8.25
N PHE A 77 6.09 9.50 7.76
CA PHE A 77 7.37 9.38 8.46
C PHE A 77 8.36 10.50 8.11
N SER A 78 8.23 11.14 6.96
CA SER A 78 9.08 12.26 6.52
C SER A 78 8.64 13.62 7.08
N GLY A 79 7.36 13.76 7.44
CA GLY A 79 6.76 15.00 7.97
C GLY A 79 6.74 15.13 9.50
N LYS A 80 7.50 14.30 10.22
CA LYS A 80 7.74 14.39 11.66
C LYS A 80 9.23 14.49 11.93
#